data_AF-A0A4R3GGM3-F1
#
_entry.id   AF-A0A4R3GGM3-F1
#
_cell.length_a   1.000
_cell.length_b   1.000
_cell.length_c   1.000
_cell.angle_alpha   90.00
_cell.angle_beta   90.00
_cell.angle_gamma   90.00
#
_symmetry.space_group_name_H-M   'P 1'
#
loop_
_entity.id
_entity.type
_entity.pdbx_description
1 polymer ?
#
loop_
_entity_poly.entity_id
_entity_poly.type
_entity_poly.pdbx_seq_one_letter_code
_entity_poly.pdbx_strand_id
1 'polypeptide(L)' 'MADGANGQGAAPQKTVSQVLGEITWLLTQSPLHKSLFIGDLEWFAMPAILLEQFRIWNGPNSPAAVAFWA' A
#
# COMPACT_ATOMS: atom_id res chain seq x y z
N MET A 1 32.93 16.41 -20.90
CA MET A 1 31.52 16.84 -20.85
C MET A 1 30.65 15.62 -21.14
N ALA A 2 30.29 14.90 -20.07
CA ALA A 2 29.32 13.80 -19.94
C ALA A 2 29.39 13.46 -18.43
N ASP A 3 28.32 13.24 -17.68
CA ASP A 3 27.20 12.38 -17.98
C ASP A 3 26.03 12.74 -17.05
N GLY A 4 24.86 13.02 -17.63
CA GLY A 4 23.61 13.25 -16.90
C GLY A 4 22.85 11.94 -16.74
N ALA A 5 23.32 11.06 -15.85
CA ALA A 5 22.65 9.81 -15.54
C ALA A 5 21.50 10.07 -14.54
N ASN A 6 20.35 10.48 -15.05
CA ASN A 6 19.10 10.51 -14.29
C ASN A 6 18.59 9.06 -14.14
N GLY A 7 19.25 8.29 -13.27
CA GLY A 7 18.87 6.95 -12.89
C GLY A 7 17.63 6.99 -11.99
N GLN A 8 16.47 7.24 -12.57
CA GLN A 8 15.19 6.90 -11.95
C GLN A 8 15.12 5.38 -11.90
N GLY A 9 15.70 4.80 -10.85
CA GLY A 9 15.56 3.38 -10.56
C GLY A 9 14.08 3.07 -10.44
N ALA A 10 13.57 2.21 -11.33
CA ALA A 10 12.21 1.69 -11.23
C ALA A 10 12.05 1.15 -9.80
N ALA A 11 11.16 1.78 -9.01
CA ALA A 11 10.87 1.28 -7.68
C ALA A 11 10.45 -0.19 -7.83
N PRO A 12 11.01 -1.12 -7.04
CA PRO A 12 10.70 -2.53 -7.17
C PRO A 12 9.19 -2.73 -7.09
N GLN A 13 8.64 -3.46 -8.07
CA GLN A 13 7.21 -3.74 -8.12
C GLN A 13 6.81 -4.48 -6.84
N LYS A 14 5.98 -3.84 -6.02
CA LYS A 14 5.60 -4.40 -4.72
C LYS A 14 4.78 -5.66 -4.93
N THR A 15 5.08 -6.70 -4.16
CA THR A 15 4.26 -7.91 -4.19
C THR A 15 2.90 -7.66 -3.53
N VAL A 16 1.90 -8.46 -3.87
CA VAL A 16 0.58 -8.44 -3.21
C VAL A 16 0.72 -8.54 -1.68
N SER A 17 1.62 -9.41 -1.20
CA SER A 17 1.88 -9.57 0.23
C SER A 17 2.50 -8.33 0.87
N GLN A 18 3.37 -7.60 0.16
CA GLN A 18 3.93 -6.33 0.66
C GLN A 18 2.84 -5.26 0.76
N VAL A 19 2.02 -5.11 -0.28
CA VAL A 19 0.91 -4.14 -0.30
C VAL A 19 -0.09 -4.44 0.82
N LEU A 20 -0.49 -5.70 0.96
CA LEU A 20 -1.40 -6.14 2.03
C LEU A 20 -0.80 -5.88 3.42
N GLY A 21 0.49 -6.12 3.60
CA GLY A 21 1.21 -5.84 4.84
C GLY A 21 1.22 -4.34 5.19
N GLU A 22 1.48 -3.47 4.22
CA GLU A 22 1.45 -2.02 4.39
C GLU A 22 0.04 -1.51 4.78
N ILE A 23 -0.99 -2.02 4.13
CA ILE A 23 -2.40 -1.72 4.44
C ILE A 23 -2.75 -2.20 5.85
N THR A 24 -2.39 -3.44 6.18
CA THR A 24 -2.65 -4.02 7.50
C THR A 24 -1.97 -3.19 8.59
N TRP A 25 -0.70 -2.83 8.38
CA TRP A 25 0.04 -1.96 9.28
C TRP A 25 -0.66 -0.61 9.45
N LEU A 26 -1.08 0.04 8.36
CA LEU A 26 -1.83 1.30 8.40
C LEU A 26 -3.10 1.19 9.26
N LEU A 27 -3.85 0.12 9.09
CA LEU A 27 -5.09 -0.10 9.82
C LEU A 27 -4.84 -0.31 11.32
N THR A 28 -3.71 -0.91 11.71
CA THR A 28 -3.32 -1.03 13.12
C THR A 28 -3.09 0.34 13.80
N GLN A 29 -2.72 1.37 13.04
CA GLN A 29 -2.51 2.72 13.57
C GLN A 29 -3.83 3.47 13.81
N SER A 30 -4.94 2.99 13.25
CA SER A 30 -6.26 3.59 13.43
C SER A 30 -7.03 2.93 14.58
N PRO A 31 -7.52 3.69 15.59
CA PRO A 31 -8.32 3.15 16.69
C PRO A 31 -9.58 2.40 16.24
N LEU A 32 -10.15 2.81 15.11
CA LEU A 32 -11.38 2.22 14.54
C LEU A 32 -11.09 0.91 13.79
N HIS A 33 -9.89 0.77 13.22
CA HIS A 33 -9.57 -0.31 12.28
C HIS A 33 -8.61 -1.36 12.85
N LYS A 34 -7.97 -1.09 14.00
CA LYS A 34 -7.00 -2.00 14.64
C LYS A 34 -7.57 -3.37 15.03
N SER A 35 -8.90 -3.48 15.18
CA SER A 35 -9.60 -4.69 15.61
C SER A 35 -10.39 -5.35 14.47
N LEU A 36 -10.15 -4.94 13.22
CA LEU A 36 -10.81 -5.56 12.06
C LEU A 36 -10.50 -7.05 11.98
N PHE A 37 -11.51 -7.85 11.64
CA PHE A 37 -11.30 -9.26 11.37
C PHE A 37 -10.51 -9.41 10.06
N ILE A 38 -9.65 -10.43 10.00
CA ILE A 38 -8.87 -10.75 8.79
C ILE A 38 -9.79 -11.04 7.60
N GLY A 39 -10.97 -11.64 7.85
CA GLY A 39 -11.96 -11.86 6.80
C GLY A 39 -12.51 -10.55 6.21
N ASP A 40 -12.76 -9.53 7.03
CA ASP A 40 -13.21 -8.23 6.54
C ASP A 40 -12.11 -7.53 5.74
N LEU A 41 -10.85 -7.60 6.22
CA LEU A 41 -9.69 -7.09 5.50
C LEU A 41 -9.54 -7.73 4.12
N GLU A 42 -9.59 -9.06 4.07
CA GLU A 42 -9.49 -9.85 2.85
C GLU A 42 -10.60 -9.45 1.87
N TRP A 43 -11.83 -9.34 2.36
CA TRP A 43 -13.00 -8.98 1.57
C TRP A 43 -12.88 -7.62 0.85
N PHE A 44 -12.47 -6.54 1.53
CA PHE A 44 -12.40 -5.21 0.89
C PHE A 44 -11.04 -4.91 0.23
N ALA A 45 -9.94 -5.46 0.75
CA ALA A 45 -8.60 -5.13 0.26
C ALA A 45 -8.17 -6.01 -0.92
N MET A 46 -8.47 -7.32 -0.91
CA MET A 46 -7.99 -8.22 -1.97
C MET A 46 -8.50 -7.86 -3.36
N PRO A 47 -9.79 -7.54 -3.59
CA PRO A 47 -10.27 -7.14 -4.91
C PRO A 47 -9.54 -5.89 -5.43
N ALA A 48 -9.38 -4.88 -4.58
CA ALA A 48 -8.71 -3.63 -4.94
C ALA A 48 -7.22 -3.83 -5.23
N ILE A 49 -6.54 -4.72 -4.49
CA ILE A 49 -5.12 -5.04 -4.73
C ILE A 49 -4.96 -5.83 -6.03
N LEU A 50 -5.78 -6.85 -6.26
CA LEU A 50 -5.69 -7.71 -7.45
C LEU A 50 -6.01 -6.97 -8.75
N LEU A 51 -6.89 -5.96 -8.69
CA LEU A 51 -7.25 -5.11 -9.82
C LEU A 51 -6.36 -3.86 -9.94
N GLU A 52 -5.35 -3.71 -9.06
CA GLU A 52 -4.50 -2.52 -8.96
C GLU A 52 -5.29 -1.20 -8.78
N GLN A 53 -6.49 -1.30 -8.21
CA GLN A 53 -7.41 -0.19 -7.93
C GLN A 53 -7.19 0.39 -6.53
N PHE A 54 -5.94 0.69 -6.20
CA PHE A 54 -5.57 1.25 -4.91
C PHE A 54 -4.45 2.28 -5.03
N ARG A 55 -4.41 3.24 -4.08
CA ARG A 55 -3.33 4.21 -3.98
C ARG A 55 -2.92 4.35 -2.52
N ILE A 56 -1.62 4.16 -2.28
CA ILE A 56 -0.99 4.39 -0.98
C ILE A 56 -0.22 5.70 -1.05
N TRP A 57 -0.48 6.59 -0.10
CA TRP A 57 0.34 7.78 0.12
C TRP A 57 1.34 7.49 1.22
N ASN A 58 2.63 7.54 0.87
CA ASN A 58 3.71 7.36 1.81
C ASN A 58 4.01 8.67 2.54
N GLY A 59 4.04 8.61 3.87
CA GLY A 59 4.57 9.67 4.72
C GLY A 59 6.10 9.60 4.86
N PRO A 60 6.69 10.34 5.81
CA PRO A 60 8.15 10.44 5.96
C PRO A 60 8.85 9.10 6.22
N ASN A 61 8.21 8.19 6.95
CA ASN A 61 8.82 6.91 7.39
C ASN A 61 7.92 5.69 7.18
N SER A 62 6.66 5.89 6.83
CA SER A 62 5.67 4.81 6.76
C SER A 62 4.52 5.21 5.84
N PRO A 63 3.74 4.25 5.32
CA PRO A 63 2.49 4.58 4.65
C PRO A 63 1.61 5.42 5.58
N ALA A 64 1.01 6.49 5.06
CA ALA A 64 0.23 7.46 5.83
C ALA A 64 -1.28 7.34 5.55
N ALA A 65 -1.64 6.96 4.33
CA ALA A 65 -3.02 6.73 3.94
C ALA A 65 -3.11 5.72 2.80
N VAL A 66 -4.25 5.04 2.70
CA VAL A 66 -4.61 4.22 1.54
C VAL A 66 -6.02 4.57 1.09
N ALA A 67 -6.23 4.64 -0.23
CA ALA A 67 -7.55 4.70 -0.84
C ALA A 67 -7.73 3.51 -1.77
N PHE A 68 -8.95 2.97 -1.75
CA PHE A 68 -9.43 1.93 -2.65
C PHE A 68 -10.52 2.53 -3.54
N TRP A 69 -10.63 2.02 -4.76
CA TRP A 69 -11.78 2.27 -5.64
C TRP A 69 -12.20 0.98 -6.32
N ALA A 70 -13.41 0.97 -6.86
CA ALA A 70 -13.99 -0.11 -7.64
C ALA A 70 -14.63 0.48 -8.89
#